data_AF-A0A845BH49-F1
#
_entry.id   AF-A0A845BH49-F1
#
_cell.length_a   1.000
_cell.length_b   1.000
_cell.length_c   1.000
_cell.angle_alpha   90.00
_cell.angle_beta   90.00
_cell.angle_gamma   90.00
#
_symmetry.space_group_name_H-M   'P 1'
#
loop_
_entity.id
_entity.type
_entity.pdbx_description
1 polymer ?
#
loop_
_entity_poly.entity_id
_entity_poly.type
_entity_poly.pdbx_seq_one_letter_code
_entity_poly.pdbx_strand_id
1 'polypeptide(L)'
;MKHSILYEDEHLVVVHHPAKGSPTLVTFADLTFRPQGTRIWGEDLVARLGVNAIGFVARRENWYPTDSVAAAAPAVRAALRGPAVAYGYSMGGYAALKHAARLGAGFAFAVCPQSSIAPADAPWDSRFHRYHRPEQHPGMPVRAGEAGQFSLLLADPYMPEDRRHAERLAAEAGVHWLRTPFMDHASIWLLVDSAFLAQVLQHIQAHDLAGLTQLMRDRRHTSPHWFRHAGNAAFRHGHVAMANRLWQRALELGLPSMVLEQDIGRLLPQRMQALRQAGRLQAARDLALQQAALRPADFTSQANAAHALLGMNESEAAEAPFRAALALRQDVGHIFQGLSLVLANLGRLPEAVQVGQRGVGAVPGDLALQMHYGHLLLNAAKVNEAEEQFRAVLEKEPASRQALLGLSHTLAARGSRAEAIEAARQVIAEGGTDAGAFLWLGQLLLYVGEPAEAEPVFRDALAAAPEIGAAHIGLARALERTGQLEEARRVAAEAARLLPQDPKVQAIASRLGPPSRATPEQAVVQASPVRRWLHAFFSRDDD
;
A
#
# COMPACT_ATOMS: atom_id res chain seq x y z
N MET A 1 29.35 6.77 37.19
CA MET A 1 30.67 6.89 36.53
C MET A 1 30.47 7.74 35.28
N LYS A 2 31.40 8.62 34.90
CA LYS A 2 31.19 9.55 33.78
C LYS A 2 31.43 8.83 32.45
N HIS A 3 30.45 8.84 31.54
CA HIS A 3 30.62 8.34 30.17
C HIS A 3 31.61 9.24 29.41
N SER A 4 32.39 8.68 28.48
CA SER A 4 33.40 9.44 27.72
C SER A 4 33.44 9.03 26.25
N ILE A 5 33.83 9.95 25.37
CA ILE A 5 34.08 9.67 23.95
C ILE A 5 35.53 9.20 23.81
N LEU A 6 35.75 8.02 23.24
CA LEU A 6 37.08 7.47 22.97
C LEU A 6 37.62 7.89 21.61
N TYR A 7 36.73 8.07 20.63
CA TYR A 7 37.06 8.40 19.25
C TYR A 7 35.84 8.99 18.54
N GLU A 8 36.07 9.90 17.60
CA GLU A 8 35.02 10.52 16.80
C GLU A 8 35.60 10.97 15.45
N ASP A 9 34.87 10.68 14.37
CA ASP A 9 35.16 11.18 13.02
C ASP A 9 33.87 11.52 12.26
N GLU A 10 33.97 11.71 10.94
CA GLU A 10 32.83 12.03 10.07
C GLU A 10 31.83 10.86 9.88
N HIS A 11 32.19 9.63 10.26
CA HIS A 11 31.39 8.43 10.04
C HIS A 11 30.79 7.88 11.34
N LEU A 12 31.50 7.97 12.46
CA LEU A 12 31.08 7.36 13.72
C LEU A 12 31.56 8.09 14.98
N VAL A 13 30.91 7.78 16.09
CA VAL A 13 31.30 8.17 17.45
C VAL A 13 31.48 6.89 18.27
N VAL A 14 32.57 6.79 19.03
CA VAL A 14 32.85 5.67 19.93
C VAL A 14 32.77 6.15 21.37
N VAL A 15 31.87 5.56 22.13
CA VAL A 15 31.55 6.00 23.50
C VAL A 15 31.85 4.88 24.49
N HIS A 16 32.51 5.22 25.60
CA HIS A 16 32.83 4.31 26.70
C HIS A 16 31.92 4.54 27.90
N HIS A 17 31.28 3.45 28.33
CA HIS A 17 30.50 3.33 29.55
C HIS A 17 31.28 2.43 30.52
N PRO A 18 32.09 3.02 31.42
CA PRO A 18 32.91 2.24 32.34
C PRO A 18 32.05 1.55 33.40
N ALA A 19 32.30 0.25 33.61
CA ALA A 19 31.82 -0.50 34.76
C ALA A 19 32.80 -1.63 35.11
N LYS A 20 32.56 -2.30 36.25
CA LYS A 20 33.46 -3.37 36.76
C LYS A 20 33.07 -4.77 36.28
N GLY A 21 31.86 -4.96 35.77
CA GLY A 21 31.38 -6.26 35.30
C GLY A 21 32.12 -6.76 34.06
N SER A 22 32.14 -8.08 33.91
CA SER A 22 32.72 -8.83 32.80
C SER A 22 31.61 -9.65 32.11
N PRO A 23 31.63 -9.83 30.78
CA PRO A 23 32.64 -9.36 29.83
C PRO A 23 32.48 -7.88 29.45
N THR A 24 33.49 -7.28 28.82
CA THR A 24 33.29 -5.99 28.13
C THR A 24 32.42 -6.19 26.89
N LEU A 25 31.36 -5.40 26.73
CA LEU A 25 30.54 -5.39 25.52
C LEU A 25 31.00 -4.32 24.54
N VAL A 26 31.36 -4.71 23.32
CA VAL A 26 31.63 -3.78 22.23
C VAL A 26 30.41 -3.76 21.32
N THR A 27 29.59 -2.71 21.42
CA THR A 27 28.25 -2.71 20.80
C THR A 27 28.23 -1.96 19.47
N PHE A 28 27.49 -2.51 18.51
CA PHE A 28 27.24 -1.91 17.20
C PHE A 28 25.74 -1.89 16.94
N ALA A 29 25.21 -0.70 16.69
CA ALA A 29 23.80 -0.49 16.44
C ALA A 29 23.37 -0.84 15.00
N ASP A 30 22.07 -0.99 14.82
CA ASP A 30 21.45 -1.19 13.51
C ASP A 30 21.32 0.13 12.72
N LEU A 31 20.66 0.07 11.57
CA LEU A 31 20.48 1.23 10.69
C LEU A 31 19.60 2.34 11.27
N THR A 32 18.93 2.16 12.42
CA THR A 32 17.96 3.12 12.98
C THR A 32 18.53 3.97 14.11
N PHE A 33 19.57 3.49 14.79
CA PHE A 33 20.15 4.18 15.93
C PHE A 33 21.20 5.23 15.50
N ARG A 34 21.18 6.42 16.12
CA ARG A 34 22.05 7.55 15.79
C ARG A 34 22.64 8.19 17.04
N PRO A 35 23.75 8.95 16.93
CA PRO A 35 24.37 9.61 18.09
C PRO A 35 23.40 10.58 18.75
N GLN A 36 23.25 10.44 20.06
CA GLN A 36 22.51 11.36 20.92
C GLN A 36 23.29 11.51 22.23
N GLY A 37 24.16 12.53 22.30
CA GLY A 37 25.11 12.67 23.41
C GLY A 37 26.01 11.44 23.53
N THR A 38 26.14 10.91 24.75
CA THR A 38 26.93 9.70 25.04
C THR A 38 26.09 8.41 25.07
N ARG A 39 24.91 8.41 24.44
CA ARG A 39 24.04 7.23 24.41
C ARG A 39 24.63 6.14 23.52
N ILE A 40 24.61 4.89 23.97
CA ILE A 40 25.02 3.72 23.17
C ILE A 40 23.84 2.79 22.92
N TRP A 41 23.93 1.98 21.86
CA TRP A 41 22.95 0.93 21.62
C TRP A 41 23.08 -0.16 22.68
N GLY A 42 21.94 -0.52 23.28
CA GLY A 42 21.90 -1.44 24.41
C GLY A 42 22.26 -0.81 25.77
N GLU A 43 22.25 0.53 25.92
CA GLU A 43 22.58 1.21 27.19
C GLU A 43 21.81 0.65 28.40
N ASP A 44 20.49 0.49 28.32
CA ASP A 44 19.68 -0.06 29.43
C ASP A 44 20.12 -1.48 29.80
N LEU A 45 20.48 -2.29 28.81
CA LEU A 45 20.99 -3.64 29.01
C LEU A 45 22.35 -3.59 29.71
N VAL A 46 23.28 -2.78 29.20
CA VAL A 46 24.61 -2.59 29.79
C VAL A 46 24.50 -2.16 31.24
N ALA A 47 23.63 -1.20 31.54
CA ALA A 47 23.38 -0.70 32.89
C ALA A 47 22.85 -1.80 33.82
N ARG A 48 21.85 -2.60 33.37
CA ARG A 48 21.29 -3.71 34.16
C ARG A 48 22.32 -4.83 34.42
N LEU A 49 23.15 -5.14 33.44
CA LEU A 49 24.20 -6.16 33.58
C LEU A 49 25.40 -5.64 34.40
N GLY A 50 25.56 -4.33 34.55
CA GLY A 50 26.68 -3.72 35.27
C GLY A 50 28.04 -3.95 34.62
N VAL A 51 28.07 -4.19 33.30
CA VAL A 51 29.28 -4.54 32.54
C VAL A 51 29.91 -3.33 31.85
N ASN A 52 31.23 -3.38 31.67
CA ASN A 52 31.95 -2.38 30.89
C ASN A 52 31.45 -2.40 29.43
N ALA A 53 31.17 -1.26 28.82
CA ALA A 53 30.73 -1.23 27.42
C ALA A 53 31.37 -0.12 26.59
N ILE A 54 31.61 -0.42 25.31
CA ILE A 54 32.16 0.50 24.32
C ILE A 54 31.24 0.45 23.11
N GLY A 55 30.43 1.51 22.92
CA GLY A 55 29.46 1.59 21.84
C GLY A 55 30.00 2.33 20.63
N PHE A 56 29.96 1.68 19.47
CA PHE A 56 30.13 2.29 18.17
C PHE A 56 28.78 2.81 17.68
N VAL A 57 28.69 4.11 17.43
CA VAL A 57 27.48 4.76 16.97
C VAL A 57 27.71 5.38 15.60
N ALA A 58 27.09 4.81 14.57
CA ALA A 58 27.19 5.31 13.22
C ALA A 58 26.40 6.63 13.06
N ARG A 59 26.98 7.64 12.40
CA ARG A 59 26.29 8.90 12.09
C ARG A 59 25.26 8.78 10.98
N ARG A 60 25.43 7.77 10.12
CA ARG A 60 24.63 7.46 8.94
C ARG A 60 24.72 5.96 8.64
N GLU A 61 23.85 5.46 7.78
CA GLU A 61 23.88 4.08 7.28
C GLU A 61 25.16 3.87 6.46
N ASN A 62 26.18 3.26 7.07
CA ASN A 62 27.53 3.18 6.49
C ASN A 62 28.26 1.87 6.77
N TRP A 63 27.59 0.88 7.36
CA TRP A 63 28.18 -0.44 7.67
C TRP A 63 29.53 -0.37 8.41
N TYR A 64 29.76 0.68 9.22
CA TYR A 64 30.96 0.88 10.02
C TYR A 64 32.26 0.78 9.19
N PRO A 65 32.63 1.84 8.46
CA PRO A 65 33.79 1.85 7.56
C PRO A 65 35.05 1.33 8.23
N THR A 66 35.78 0.46 7.54
CA THR A 66 36.95 -0.25 8.07
C THR A 66 38.00 0.71 8.61
N ASP A 67 38.24 1.82 7.92
CA ASP A 67 39.27 2.80 8.28
C ASP A 67 38.90 3.54 9.57
N SER A 68 37.66 3.97 9.72
CA SER A 68 37.14 4.58 10.95
C SER A 68 37.24 3.64 12.15
N VAL A 69 36.85 2.37 11.97
CA VAL A 69 36.94 1.38 13.06
C VAL A 69 38.39 1.05 13.40
N ALA A 70 39.28 1.01 12.40
CA ALA A 70 40.71 0.79 12.61
C ALA A 70 41.38 1.94 13.36
N ALA A 71 41.02 3.18 13.03
CA ALA A 71 41.50 4.38 13.73
C ALA A 71 41.06 4.40 15.20
N ALA A 72 39.83 3.96 15.51
CA ALA A 72 39.33 3.84 16.88
C ALA A 72 39.95 2.68 17.68
N ALA A 73 40.42 1.63 17.01
CA ALA A 73 40.78 0.36 17.65
C ALA A 73 41.83 0.46 18.77
N PRO A 74 42.91 1.27 18.69
CA PRO A 74 43.85 1.44 19.80
C PRO A 74 43.19 1.95 21.08
N ALA A 75 42.32 2.96 20.97
CA ALA A 75 41.61 3.53 22.12
C ALA A 75 40.62 2.53 22.72
N VAL A 76 39.91 1.78 21.87
CA VAL A 76 39.00 0.70 22.30
C VAL A 76 39.75 -0.38 23.07
N ARG A 77 40.87 -0.88 22.54
CA ARG A 77 41.68 -1.92 23.21
C ARG A 77 42.20 -1.47 24.58
N ALA A 78 42.57 -0.20 24.73
CA ALA A 78 42.98 0.37 26.02
C ALA A 78 41.82 0.47 27.05
N ALA A 79 40.59 0.61 26.58
CA ALA A 79 39.39 0.71 27.41
C ALA A 79 38.74 -0.64 27.76
N LEU A 80 39.20 -1.76 27.19
CA LEU A 80 38.71 -3.09 27.51
C LEU A 80 38.99 -3.48 28.97
N ARG A 81 38.06 -4.24 29.57
CA ARG A 81 38.16 -4.81 30.91
C ARG A 81 37.76 -6.29 30.85
N GLY A 82 38.72 -7.18 31.06
CA GLY A 82 38.51 -8.62 30.93
C GLY A 82 38.23 -9.07 29.49
N PRO A 83 37.67 -10.27 29.30
CA PRO A 83 37.22 -10.76 27.99
C PRO A 83 36.22 -9.80 27.35
N ALA A 84 36.27 -9.63 26.02
CA ALA A 84 35.39 -8.75 25.29
C ALA A 84 34.54 -9.50 24.26
N VAL A 85 33.26 -9.11 24.14
CA VAL A 85 32.27 -9.64 23.21
C VAL A 85 31.80 -8.50 22.31
N ALA A 86 32.03 -8.61 21.00
CA ALA A 86 31.42 -7.74 20.02
C ALA A 86 29.95 -8.13 19.83
N TYR A 87 29.02 -7.18 19.86
CA TYR A 87 27.58 -7.45 19.80
C TYR A 87 26.88 -6.48 18.85
N GLY A 88 26.04 -7.00 17.96
CA GLY A 88 25.28 -6.13 17.05
C GLY A 88 24.14 -6.82 16.31
N TYR A 89 23.27 -5.98 15.75
CA TYR A 89 22.10 -6.40 14.98
C TYR A 89 22.12 -5.79 13.56
N SER A 90 21.82 -6.60 12.55
CA SER A 90 21.78 -6.22 11.14
C SER A 90 23.11 -5.59 10.69
N MET A 91 23.12 -4.31 10.30
CA MET A 91 24.33 -3.52 10.04
C MET A 91 25.38 -3.64 11.16
N GLY A 92 24.94 -3.61 12.43
CA GLY A 92 25.82 -3.77 13.57
C GLY A 92 26.29 -5.21 13.76
N GLY A 93 25.49 -6.20 13.36
CA GLY A 93 25.89 -7.61 13.38
C GLY A 93 27.04 -7.87 12.41
N TYR A 94 27.00 -7.26 11.22
CA TYR A 94 28.12 -7.26 10.28
C TYR A 94 29.38 -6.71 10.95
N ALA A 95 29.29 -5.53 11.57
CA ALA A 95 30.44 -4.88 12.20
C ALA A 95 30.98 -5.68 13.39
N ALA A 96 30.10 -6.33 14.17
CA ALA A 96 30.49 -7.19 15.26
C ALA A 96 31.37 -8.35 14.77
N LEU A 97 31.01 -9.00 13.66
CA LEU A 97 31.84 -10.05 13.05
C LEU A 97 33.08 -9.49 12.35
N LYS A 98 32.92 -8.44 11.55
CA LYS A 98 34.00 -7.88 10.72
C LYS A 98 35.15 -7.33 11.55
N HIS A 99 34.86 -6.78 12.73
CA HIS A 99 35.82 -5.98 13.50
C HIS A 99 36.16 -6.57 14.87
N ALA A 100 35.60 -7.74 15.26
CA ALA A 100 35.83 -8.34 16.58
C ALA A 100 37.31 -8.45 16.94
N ALA A 101 38.09 -9.16 16.12
CA ALA A 101 39.51 -9.39 16.39
C ALA A 101 40.31 -8.07 16.41
N ARG A 102 40.00 -7.12 15.50
CA ARG A 102 40.66 -5.82 15.45
C ARG A 102 40.47 -5.03 16.74
N LEU A 103 39.28 -5.12 17.33
CA LEU A 103 38.92 -4.41 18.55
C LEU A 103 39.33 -5.15 19.82
N GLY A 104 39.96 -6.31 19.71
CA GLY A 104 40.37 -7.13 20.85
C GLY A 104 39.25 -7.96 21.46
N ALA A 105 38.12 -8.11 20.76
CA ALA A 105 37.06 -9.02 21.16
C ALA A 105 37.38 -10.45 20.69
N GLY A 106 37.42 -11.40 21.62
CA GLY A 106 37.62 -12.82 21.31
C GLY A 106 36.38 -13.48 20.72
N PHE A 107 35.22 -12.83 20.87
CA PHE A 107 33.90 -13.33 20.52
C PHE A 107 33.11 -12.25 19.79
N ALA A 108 32.26 -12.67 18.85
CA ALA A 108 31.18 -11.84 18.35
C ALA A 108 29.83 -12.54 18.53
N PHE A 109 28.81 -11.74 18.80
CA PHE A 109 27.41 -12.14 18.82
C PHE A 109 26.66 -11.27 17.82
N ALA A 110 26.43 -11.82 16.62
CA ALA A 110 25.82 -11.11 15.51
C ALA A 110 24.41 -11.61 15.24
N VAL A 111 23.47 -10.69 15.18
CA VAL A 111 22.06 -10.98 14.92
C VAL A 111 21.68 -10.46 13.55
N CYS A 112 21.16 -11.33 12.68
CA CYS A 112 20.78 -11.06 11.30
C CYS A 112 21.82 -10.24 10.48
N PRO A 113 23.15 -10.51 10.59
CA PRO A 113 24.15 -9.72 9.89
C PRO A 113 24.09 -9.92 8.38
N GLN A 114 24.39 -8.86 7.65
CA GLN A 114 24.79 -8.97 6.25
C GLN A 114 26.23 -9.45 6.19
N SER A 115 26.56 -10.30 5.21
CA SER A 115 27.95 -10.68 4.92
C SER A 115 28.69 -9.65 4.06
N SER A 116 27.93 -8.86 3.28
CA SER A 116 28.35 -7.67 2.52
C SER A 116 27.08 -6.97 2.01
N ILE A 117 27.15 -5.66 1.76
CA ILE A 117 26.11 -4.91 1.02
C ILE A 117 26.55 -4.50 -0.38
N ALA A 118 27.78 -4.84 -0.77
CA ALA A 118 28.27 -4.56 -2.11
C ALA A 118 27.44 -5.37 -3.14
N PRO A 119 26.92 -4.73 -4.21
CA PRO A 119 26.15 -5.45 -5.23
C PRO A 119 26.89 -6.62 -5.87
N ALA A 120 28.22 -6.53 -5.99
CA ALA A 120 29.07 -7.60 -6.51
C ALA A 120 29.19 -8.80 -5.54
N ASP A 121 29.15 -8.56 -4.24
CA ASP A 121 29.26 -9.61 -3.22
C ASP A 121 27.93 -10.28 -2.90
N ALA A 122 26.83 -9.51 -2.95
CA ALA A 122 25.50 -9.95 -2.58
C ALA A 122 24.45 -9.49 -3.61
N PRO A 123 24.55 -9.91 -4.89
CA PRO A 123 23.60 -9.53 -5.94
C PRO A 123 22.17 -10.00 -5.66
N TRP A 124 22.00 -10.98 -4.77
CA TRP A 124 20.70 -11.53 -4.37
C TRP A 124 19.97 -10.75 -3.27
N ASP A 125 20.63 -9.80 -2.60
CA ASP A 125 20.01 -8.98 -1.56
C ASP A 125 20.13 -7.49 -1.89
N SER A 126 19.11 -6.96 -2.56
CA SER A 126 19.05 -5.55 -2.97
C SER A 126 18.62 -4.59 -1.87
N ARG A 127 18.24 -5.09 -0.67
CA ARG A 127 17.69 -4.27 0.42
C ARG A 127 18.63 -3.15 0.83
N PHE A 128 19.94 -3.36 0.68
CA PHE A 128 20.97 -2.46 1.20
C PHE A 128 21.94 -1.89 0.15
N HIS A 129 21.81 -2.26 -1.13
CA HIS A 129 22.72 -1.80 -2.20
C HIS A 129 22.83 -0.28 -2.28
N ARG A 130 21.74 0.43 -2.00
CA ARG A 130 21.69 1.91 -2.01
C ARG A 130 22.65 2.56 -1.00
N TYR A 131 23.09 1.83 0.03
CA TYR A 131 24.01 2.31 1.06
C TYR A 131 25.46 1.98 0.75
N HIS A 132 25.73 1.12 -0.23
CA HIS A 132 27.09 0.76 -0.60
C HIS A 132 27.79 1.95 -1.26
N ARG A 133 29.01 2.20 -0.81
CA ARG A 133 29.91 3.27 -1.27
C ARG A 133 31.29 2.64 -1.41
N PRO A 134 31.80 2.35 -2.63
CA PRO A 134 33.05 1.63 -2.82
C PRO A 134 34.23 2.22 -2.03
N GLU A 135 34.27 3.54 -1.92
CA GLU A 135 35.29 4.30 -1.19
C GLU A 135 35.21 4.14 0.33
N GLN A 136 34.01 3.93 0.90
CA GLN A 136 33.84 3.72 2.36
C GLN A 136 33.81 2.24 2.75
N HIS A 137 33.55 1.35 1.80
CA HIS A 137 33.37 -0.07 2.05
C HIS A 137 34.36 -0.96 1.27
N PRO A 138 35.67 -0.67 1.28
CA PRO A 138 36.64 -1.55 0.64
C PRO A 138 36.68 -2.90 1.37
N GLY A 139 36.60 -3.99 0.60
CA GLY A 139 36.79 -5.34 1.14
C GLY A 139 35.76 -5.74 2.21
N MET A 140 34.48 -5.47 1.95
CA MET A 140 33.37 -5.77 2.87
C MET A 140 33.35 -7.21 3.41
N PRO A 141 33.53 -8.27 2.60
CA PRO A 141 33.36 -9.63 3.10
C PRO A 141 34.17 -9.89 4.37
N VAL A 142 33.55 -10.53 5.37
CA VAL A 142 34.25 -10.99 6.58
C VAL A 142 35.25 -12.07 6.18
N ARG A 143 36.50 -11.91 6.58
CA ARG A 143 37.63 -12.78 6.26
C ARG A 143 37.99 -13.66 7.46
N ALA A 144 38.68 -14.76 7.18
CA ALA A 144 39.20 -15.67 8.21
C ALA A 144 39.96 -14.91 9.31
N GLY A 145 39.59 -15.18 10.56
CA GLY A 145 40.19 -14.58 11.75
C GLY A 145 39.63 -13.20 12.16
N GLU A 146 38.82 -12.53 11.32
CA GLU A 146 38.22 -11.24 11.69
C GLU A 146 37.12 -11.39 12.76
N ALA A 147 36.35 -12.48 12.68
CA ALA A 147 35.24 -12.80 13.58
C ALA A 147 35.67 -13.29 14.97
N GLY A 148 36.95 -13.25 15.33
CA GLY A 148 37.42 -13.82 16.59
C GLY A 148 37.43 -15.35 16.58
N GLN A 149 37.66 -15.95 17.76
CA GLN A 149 37.91 -17.39 17.88
C GLN A 149 36.63 -18.22 17.95
N PHE A 150 35.57 -17.64 18.53
CA PHE A 150 34.28 -18.28 18.70
C PHE A 150 33.18 -17.23 18.59
N SER A 151 32.45 -17.25 17.48
CA SER A 151 31.44 -16.28 17.13
C SER A 151 30.10 -16.95 16.88
N LEU A 152 29.05 -16.28 17.30
CA LEU A 152 27.68 -16.73 17.14
C LEU A 152 26.93 -15.82 16.18
N LEU A 153 26.16 -16.47 15.33
CA LEU A 153 25.34 -15.86 14.31
C LEU A 153 23.89 -16.30 14.50
N LEU A 154 22.96 -15.38 14.75
CA LEU A 154 21.52 -15.65 14.80
C LEU A 154 20.87 -15.21 13.50
N ALA A 155 20.23 -16.14 12.80
CA ALA A 155 19.45 -15.82 11.61
C ALA A 155 18.38 -16.88 11.35
N ASP A 156 17.29 -16.45 10.71
CA ASP A 156 16.21 -17.34 10.29
C ASP A 156 16.61 -18.14 9.04
N PRO A 157 16.65 -19.49 9.09
CA PRO A 157 16.92 -20.32 7.93
C PRO A 157 15.84 -20.28 6.84
N TYR A 158 14.66 -19.69 7.11
CA TYR A 158 13.56 -19.59 6.16
C TYR A 158 13.42 -18.22 5.49
N MET A 159 14.20 -17.23 5.92
CA MET A 159 14.29 -15.93 5.25
C MET A 159 15.40 -15.99 4.19
N PRO A 160 15.09 -15.96 2.88
CA PRO A 160 16.07 -16.26 1.82
C PRO A 160 17.33 -15.39 1.86
N GLU A 161 17.17 -14.08 2.07
CA GLU A 161 18.26 -13.10 2.08
C GLU A 161 19.19 -13.33 3.27
N ASP A 162 18.63 -13.41 4.48
CA ASP A 162 19.37 -13.65 5.72
C ASP A 162 20.01 -15.04 5.75
N ARG A 163 19.33 -16.06 5.21
CA ARG A 163 19.88 -17.42 5.06
C ARG A 163 21.17 -17.40 4.26
N ARG A 164 21.20 -16.74 3.10
CA ARG A 164 22.38 -16.71 2.23
C ARG A 164 23.55 -15.96 2.88
N HIS A 165 23.27 -14.88 3.60
CA HIS A 165 24.29 -14.22 4.41
C HIS A 165 24.81 -15.13 5.53
N ALA A 166 23.92 -15.84 6.22
CA ALA A 166 24.29 -16.75 7.29
C ALA A 166 25.12 -17.95 6.80
N GLU A 167 24.76 -18.55 5.66
CA GLU A 167 25.52 -19.63 5.03
C GLU A 167 26.94 -19.16 4.65
N ARG A 168 27.09 -17.96 4.08
CA ARG A 168 28.40 -17.40 3.74
C ARG A 168 29.25 -17.12 4.99
N LEU A 169 28.66 -16.54 6.03
CA LEU A 169 29.39 -16.21 7.27
C LEU A 169 29.76 -17.47 8.07
N ALA A 170 28.89 -18.47 8.12
CA ALA A 170 29.14 -19.72 8.82
C ALA A 170 30.16 -20.63 8.13
N ALA A 171 30.56 -20.30 6.89
CA ALA A 171 31.70 -20.95 6.23
C ALA A 171 33.06 -20.48 6.79
N GLU A 172 33.10 -19.32 7.46
CA GLU A 172 34.31 -18.83 8.11
C GLU A 172 34.60 -19.59 9.41
N ALA A 173 35.86 -19.93 9.62
CA ALA A 173 36.29 -20.67 10.80
C ALA A 173 35.93 -19.89 12.08
N GLY A 174 35.33 -20.60 13.05
CA GLY A 174 34.92 -20.02 14.33
C GLY A 174 33.55 -19.32 14.32
N VAL A 175 32.83 -19.27 13.20
CA VAL A 175 31.47 -18.71 13.14
C VAL A 175 30.41 -19.82 13.18
N HIS A 176 29.57 -19.79 14.21
CA HIS A 176 28.53 -20.79 14.46
C HIS A 176 27.14 -20.20 14.25
N TRP A 177 26.40 -20.76 13.28
CA TRP A 177 25.03 -20.34 13.00
C TRP A 177 24.01 -21.01 13.92
N LEU A 178 23.46 -20.22 14.83
CA LEU A 178 22.35 -20.57 15.70
C LEU A 178 21.03 -20.19 15.04
N ARG A 179 20.34 -21.20 14.50
CA ARG A 179 19.14 -21.02 13.69
C ARG A 179 17.96 -20.55 14.53
N THR A 180 17.26 -19.52 14.04
CA THR A 180 16.05 -18.95 14.66
C THR A 180 14.87 -18.99 13.67
N PRO A 181 14.29 -20.17 13.40
CA PRO A 181 13.25 -20.35 12.40
C PRO A 181 12.02 -19.51 12.70
N PHE A 182 11.45 -18.94 11.63
CA PHE A 182 10.25 -18.12 11.64
C PHE A 182 10.40 -16.80 12.40
N MET A 183 11.61 -16.25 12.48
CA MET A 183 11.85 -14.92 13.04
C MET A 183 12.01 -13.85 11.96
N ASP A 184 12.00 -14.20 10.67
CA ASP A 184 12.32 -13.29 9.56
C ASP A 184 13.65 -12.55 9.87
N HIS A 185 13.76 -11.25 9.56
CA HIS A 185 14.92 -10.42 9.95
C HIS A 185 14.88 -9.97 11.42
N ALA A 186 14.06 -10.60 12.28
CA ALA A 186 13.64 -10.08 13.58
C ALA A 186 14.16 -10.90 14.77
N SER A 187 15.22 -11.70 14.58
CA SER A 187 15.78 -12.59 15.62
C SER A 187 16.22 -11.86 16.89
N ILE A 188 16.52 -10.54 16.79
CA ILE A 188 16.86 -9.69 17.94
C ILE A 188 15.76 -9.69 19.01
N TRP A 189 14.49 -9.88 18.62
CA TRP A 189 13.37 -9.88 19.55
C TRP A 189 13.31 -11.11 20.47
N LEU A 190 14.11 -12.14 20.18
CA LEU A 190 14.30 -13.26 21.11
C LEU A 190 15.12 -12.85 22.35
N LEU A 191 15.89 -11.75 22.26
CA LEU A 191 16.90 -11.31 23.22
C LEU A 191 16.46 -10.16 24.15
N VAL A 192 15.22 -9.67 24.03
CA VAL A 192 14.74 -8.47 24.75
C VAL A 192 14.75 -8.62 26.29
N ASP A 193 14.72 -9.86 26.78
CA ASP A 193 14.78 -10.15 28.21
C ASP A 193 16.23 -10.10 28.72
N SER A 194 16.51 -9.20 29.67
CA SER A 194 17.87 -8.99 30.18
C SER A 194 18.42 -10.19 30.95
N ALA A 195 17.58 -10.98 31.61
CA ALA A 195 18.01 -12.19 32.31
C ALA A 195 18.32 -13.32 31.32
N PHE A 196 17.55 -13.42 30.24
CA PHE A 196 17.82 -14.34 29.15
C PHE A 196 19.12 -13.97 28.42
N LEU A 197 19.31 -12.69 28.10
CA LEU A 197 20.54 -12.24 27.44
C LEU A 197 21.77 -12.42 28.34
N ALA A 198 21.65 -12.28 29.66
CA ALA A 198 22.71 -12.63 30.60
C ALA A 198 23.12 -14.11 30.48
N GLN A 199 22.15 -15.03 30.41
CA GLN A 199 22.42 -16.46 30.19
C GLN A 199 23.12 -16.70 28.85
N VAL A 200 22.67 -16.02 27.79
CA VAL A 200 23.32 -16.10 26.46
C VAL A 200 24.79 -15.67 26.54
N LEU A 201 25.08 -14.54 27.20
CA LEU A 201 26.45 -14.07 27.40
C LEU A 201 27.29 -15.06 28.22
N GLN A 202 26.72 -15.68 29.26
CA GLN A 202 27.41 -16.70 30.06
C GLN A 202 27.82 -17.91 29.21
N HIS A 203 26.91 -18.44 28.39
CA HIS A 203 27.27 -19.56 27.52
C HIS A 203 28.23 -19.16 26.40
N ILE A 204 28.16 -17.92 25.89
CA ILE A 204 29.17 -17.39 24.96
C ILE A 204 30.55 -17.43 25.61
N GLN A 205 30.67 -16.93 26.85
CA GLN A 205 31.93 -16.95 27.60
C GLN A 205 32.42 -18.36 27.92
N ALA A 206 31.51 -19.33 28.09
CA ALA A 206 31.84 -20.73 28.33
C ALA A 206 32.14 -21.52 27.04
N HIS A 207 32.01 -20.89 25.85
CA HIS A 207 32.09 -21.54 24.54
C HIS A 207 31.10 -22.72 24.40
N ASP A 208 29.97 -22.64 25.10
CA ASP A 208 29.01 -23.73 25.20
C ASP A 208 27.94 -23.65 24.10
N LEU A 209 28.33 -24.06 22.89
CA LEU A 209 27.44 -24.06 21.74
C LEU A 209 26.21 -24.95 21.94
N ALA A 210 26.37 -26.09 22.64
CA ALA A 210 25.30 -27.03 22.88
C ALA A 210 24.25 -26.43 23.82
N GLY A 211 24.68 -25.84 24.93
CA GLY A 211 23.81 -25.12 25.86
C GLY A 211 23.12 -23.92 25.21
N LEU A 212 23.82 -23.13 24.41
CA LEU A 212 23.22 -22.02 23.64
C LEU A 212 22.15 -22.51 22.67
N THR A 213 22.42 -23.62 22.00
CA THR A 213 21.47 -24.21 21.06
C THR A 213 20.20 -24.65 21.77
N GLN A 214 20.34 -25.28 22.93
CA GLN A 214 19.21 -25.68 23.75
C GLN A 214 18.45 -24.47 24.30
N LEU A 215 19.16 -23.50 24.87
CA LEU A 215 18.60 -22.25 25.41
C LEU A 215 17.76 -21.50 24.36
N MET A 216 18.25 -21.40 23.11
CA MET A 216 17.48 -20.76 22.03
C MET A 216 16.31 -21.60 21.55
N ARG A 217 16.37 -22.93 21.60
CA ARG A 217 15.22 -23.79 21.30
C ARG A 217 14.12 -23.57 22.33
N ASP A 218 14.47 -23.59 23.61
CA ASP A 218 13.53 -23.39 24.72
C ASP A 218 12.91 -21.99 24.68
N ARG A 219 13.69 -20.97 24.27
CA ARG A 219 13.19 -19.60 24.10
C ARG A 219 12.03 -19.48 23.12
N ARG A 220 11.97 -20.34 22.09
CA ARG A 220 10.87 -20.31 21.10
C ARG A 220 9.52 -20.60 21.73
N HIS A 221 9.49 -21.42 22.78
CA HIS A 221 8.27 -21.81 23.46
C HIS A 221 7.76 -20.76 24.46
N THR A 222 8.57 -19.76 24.79
CA THR A 222 8.27 -18.73 25.79
C THR A 222 8.27 -17.31 25.22
N SER A 223 8.73 -17.11 23.98
CA SER A 223 8.82 -15.78 23.37
C SER A 223 7.52 -15.38 22.68
N PRO A 224 6.84 -14.29 23.10
CA PRO A 224 5.69 -13.75 22.37
C PRO A 224 6.05 -13.37 20.93
N HIS A 225 7.28 -12.89 20.69
CA HIS A 225 7.75 -12.52 19.37
C HIS A 225 7.93 -13.73 18.44
N TRP A 226 8.38 -14.87 18.97
CA TRP A 226 8.45 -16.09 18.15
C TRP A 226 7.06 -16.51 17.65
N PHE A 227 6.08 -16.57 18.55
CA PHE A 227 4.70 -16.91 18.19
C PHE A 227 4.08 -15.90 17.21
N ARG A 228 4.36 -14.60 17.38
CA ARG A 228 3.98 -13.54 16.43
C ARG A 228 4.50 -13.82 15.02
N HIS A 229 5.82 -14.00 14.87
CA HIS A 229 6.44 -14.16 13.55
C HIS A 229 6.14 -15.53 12.93
N ALA A 230 6.06 -16.60 13.72
CA ALA A 230 5.58 -17.90 13.27
C ALA A 230 4.12 -17.84 12.79
N GLY A 231 3.25 -17.11 13.48
CA GLY A 231 1.88 -16.85 13.05
C GLY A 231 1.83 -16.10 11.72
N ASN A 232 2.67 -15.08 11.56
CA ASN A 232 2.80 -14.33 10.30
C ASN A 232 3.24 -15.23 9.15
N ALA A 233 4.24 -16.10 9.37
CA ALA A 233 4.69 -17.07 8.38
C ALA A 233 3.58 -18.07 8.02
N ALA A 234 2.91 -18.66 9.01
CA ALA A 234 1.79 -19.57 8.80
C ALA A 234 0.67 -18.91 7.97
N PHE A 235 0.36 -17.64 8.26
CA PHE A 235 -0.66 -16.89 7.52
C PHE A 235 -0.26 -16.64 6.06
N ARG A 236 1.00 -16.24 5.81
CA ARG A 236 1.54 -16.05 4.45
C ARG A 236 1.43 -17.33 3.62
N HIS A 237 1.59 -18.50 4.24
CA HIS A 237 1.43 -19.80 3.58
C HIS A 237 -0.01 -20.33 3.53
N GLY A 238 -0.98 -19.60 4.08
CA GLY A 238 -2.40 -19.96 4.02
C GLY A 238 -2.90 -20.86 5.15
N HIS A 239 -2.08 -21.11 6.16
CA HIS A 239 -2.48 -21.87 7.34
C HIS A 239 -3.20 -20.96 8.35
N VAL A 240 -4.39 -20.47 7.96
CA VAL A 240 -5.16 -19.46 8.70
C VAL A 240 -5.46 -19.86 10.15
N ALA A 241 -5.93 -21.08 10.37
CA ALA A 241 -6.25 -21.57 11.72
C ALA A 241 -4.99 -21.71 12.59
N MET A 242 -3.87 -22.13 12.00
CA MET A 242 -2.58 -22.21 12.69
C MET A 242 -2.08 -20.81 13.07
N ALA A 243 -2.13 -19.87 12.13
CA ALA A 243 -1.73 -18.49 12.35
C ALA A 243 -2.47 -17.86 13.54
N ASN A 244 -3.80 -18.02 13.59
CA ASN A 244 -4.61 -17.50 14.70
C ASN A 244 -4.27 -18.14 16.05
N ARG A 245 -4.00 -19.45 16.11
CA ARG A 245 -3.55 -20.10 17.36
C ARG A 245 -2.20 -19.57 17.82
N LEU A 246 -1.26 -19.38 16.89
CA LEU A 246 0.07 -18.82 17.19
C LEU A 246 -0.04 -17.38 17.67
N TRP A 247 -0.82 -16.54 16.98
CA TRP A 247 -1.07 -15.17 17.38
C TRP A 247 -1.77 -15.06 18.73
N GLN A 248 -2.76 -15.91 19.01
CA GLN A 248 -3.41 -15.98 20.31
C GLN A 248 -2.40 -16.31 21.41
N ARG A 249 -1.51 -17.29 21.16
CA ARG A 249 -0.44 -17.62 22.10
C ARG A 249 0.53 -16.46 22.32
N ALA A 250 0.81 -15.66 21.29
CA ALA A 250 1.62 -14.45 21.43
C ALA A 250 0.96 -13.43 22.37
N LEU A 251 -0.36 -13.21 22.25
CA LEU A 251 -1.12 -12.33 23.14
C LEU A 251 -1.12 -12.82 24.59
N GLU A 252 -1.33 -14.12 24.81
CA GLU A 252 -1.25 -14.74 26.16
C GLU A 252 0.11 -14.56 26.82
N LEU A 253 1.19 -14.50 26.01
CA LEU A 253 2.56 -14.25 26.47
C LEU A 253 2.90 -12.76 26.57
N GLY A 254 1.91 -11.88 26.48
CA GLY A 254 2.06 -10.44 26.69
C GLY A 254 2.44 -9.63 25.45
N LEU A 255 2.29 -10.18 24.23
CA LEU A 255 2.39 -9.35 23.03
C LEU A 255 1.25 -8.31 23.03
N PRO A 256 1.52 -7.00 22.85
CA PRO A 256 0.48 -6.00 22.75
C PRO A 256 -0.46 -6.27 21.56
N SER A 257 -1.78 -6.15 21.74
CA SER A 257 -2.76 -6.42 20.68
C SER A 257 -2.54 -5.55 19.44
N MET A 258 -2.21 -4.27 19.64
CA MET A 258 -1.92 -3.31 18.57
C MET A 258 -0.81 -3.80 17.63
N VAL A 259 0.20 -4.49 18.14
CA VAL A 259 1.30 -5.03 17.33
C VAL A 259 0.79 -6.12 16.39
N LEU A 260 -0.13 -6.97 16.87
CA LEU A 260 -0.77 -8.00 16.07
C LEU A 260 -1.77 -7.42 15.06
N GLU A 261 -2.58 -6.44 15.48
CA GLU A 261 -3.52 -5.72 14.61
C GLU A 261 -2.80 -5.07 13.42
N GLN A 262 -1.61 -4.49 13.64
CA GLN A 262 -0.76 -3.97 12.57
C GLN A 262 -0.27 -5.05 11.60
N ASP A 263 0.13 -6.22 12.11
CA ASP A 263 0.54 -7.34 11.26
C ASP A 263 -0.61 -7.88 10.42
N ILE A 264 -1.79 -8.09 11.03
CA ILE A 264 -2.99 -8.53 10.32
C ILE A 264 -3.42 -7.50 9.28
N GLY A 265 -3.40 -6.21 9.65
CA GLY A 265 -3.75 -5.11 8.75
C GLY A 265 -2.84 -4.99 7.53
N ARG A 266 -1.61 -5.49 7.63
CA ARG A 266 -0.71 -5.63 6.49
C ARG A 266 -0.93 -6.93 5.72
N LEU A 267 -1.00 -8.06 6.42
CA LEU A 267 -0.97 -9.39 5.81
C LEU A 267 -2.28 -9.80 5.13
N LEU A 268 -3.43 -9.53 5.76
CA LEU A 268 -4.73 -9.94 5.25
C LEU A 268 -5.05 -9.26 3.90
N PRO A 269 -4.97 -7.92 3.75
CA PRO A 269 -5.21 -7.27 2.47
C PRO A 269 -4.24 -7.73 1.36
N GLN A 270 -2.95 -7.92 1.68
CA GLN A 270 -1.96 -8.42 0.72
C GLN A 270 -2.33 -9.81 0.18
N ARG A 271 -2.71 -10.73 1.07
CA ARG A 271 -3.10 -12.09 0.68
C ARG A 271 -4.41 -12.09 -0.11
N MET A 272 -5.40 -11.30 0.31
CA MET A 272 -6.65 -11.14 -0.45
C MET A 272 -6.40 -10.56 -1.84
N GLN A 273 -5.51 -9.57 -1.95
CA GLN A 273 -5.15 -8.98 -3.23
C GLN A 273 -4.46 -9.99 -4.15
N ALA A 274 -3.53 -10.80 -3.62
CA ALA A 274 -2.90 -11.86 -4.39
C ALA A 274 -3.92 -12.91 -4.87
N LEU A 275 -4.91 -13.27 -4.05
CA LEU A 275 -5.99 -14.17 -4.45
C LEU A 275 -6.85 -13.54 -5.57
N ARG A 276 -7.19 -12.25 -5.46
CA ARG A 276 -7.93 -11.54 -6.51
C ARG A 276 -7.16 -11.46 -7.83
N GLN A 277 -5.87 -11.14 -7.78
CA GLN A 277 -5.01 -11.11 -8.97
C GLN A 277 -4.88 -12.48 -9.64
N ALA A 278 -4.97 -13.56 -8.86
CA ALA A 278 -5.02 -14.92 -9.38
C ALA A 278 -6.43 -15.36 -9.87
N GLY A 279 -7.41 -14.45 -9.93
CA GLY A 279 -8.79 -14.75 -10.31
C GLY A 279 -9.58 -15.54 -9.26
N ARG A 280 -9.03 -15.74 -8.06
CA ARG A 280 -9.62 -16.56 -6.99
C ARG A 280 -10.47 -15.70 -6.04
N LEU A 281 -11.49 -15.05 -6.59
CA LEU A 281 -12.37 -14.13 -5.85
C LEU A 281 -13.06 -14.80 -4.66
N GLN A 282 -13.59 -16.02 -4.85
CA GLN A 282 -14.24 -16.80 -3.79
C GLN A 282 -13.28 -17.11 -2.63
N ALA A 283 -12.03 -17.50 -2.94
CA ALA A 283 -11.05 -17.76 -1.90
C ALA A 283 -10.66 -16.48 -1.12
N ALA A 284 -10.67 -15.32 -1.77
CA ALA A 284 -10.44 -14.04 -1.10
C ALA A 284 -11.58 -13.70 -0.13
N ARG A 285 -12.84 -13.92 -0.55
CA ARG A 285 -14.03 -13.80 0.29
C ARG A 285 -13.97 -14.75 1.49
N ASP A 286 -13.76 -16.04 1.26
CA ASP A 286 -13.75 -17.05 2.32
C ASP A 286 -12.64 -16.80 3.34
N LEU A 287 -11.46 -16.35 2.89
CA LEU A 287 -10.37 -15.94 3.77
C LEU A 287 -10.78 -14.77 4.68
N ALA A 288 -11.44 -13.76 4.13
CA ALA A 288 -11.87 -12.59 4.90
C ALA A 288 -12.93 -12.97 5.94
N LEU A 289 -13.91 -13.79 5.56
CA LEU A 289 -14.93 -14.32 6.48
C LEU A 289 -14.32 -15.19 7.58
N GLN A 290 -13.40 -16.07 7.22
CA GLN A 290 -12.70 -16.91 8.19
C GLN A 290 -11.92 -16.08 9.21
N GLN A 291 -11.25 -15.00 8.78
CA GLN A 291 -10.56 -14.10 9.69
C GLN A 291 -11.51 -13.34 10.59
N ALA A 292 -12.61 -12.79 10.06
CA ALA A 292 -13.62 -12.09 10.87
C ALA A 292 -14.25 -13.02 11.93
N ALA A 293 -14.48 -14.29 11.59
CA ALA A 293 -15.01 -15.29 12.53
C ALA A 293 -13.99 -15.65 13.64
N LEU A 294 -12.70 -15.80 13.29
CA LEU A 294 -11.64 -16.11 14.26
C LEU A 294 -11.27 -14.90 15.12
N ARG A 295 -11.53 -13.68 14.65
CA ARG A 295 -11.17 -12.42 15.31
C ARG A 295 -12.33 -11.41 15.27
N PRO A 296 -13.43 -11.66 16.00
CA PRO A 296 -14.60 -10.81 15.94
C PRO A 296 -14.34 -9.37 16.43
N ALA A 297 -13.39 -9.19 17.35
CA ALA A 297 -13.01 -7.88 17.92
C ALA A 297 -11.88 -7.17 17.14
N ASP A 298 -11.51 -7.64 15.94
CA ASP A 298 -10.48 -7.04 15.09
C ASP A 298 -11.12 -6.21 13.96
N PHE A 299 -10.91 -4.90 13.99
CA PHE A 299 -11.50 -3.98 13.02
C PHE A 299 -11.15 -4.35 11.58
N THR A 300 -9.88 -4.64 11.33
CA THR A 300 -9.38 -4.92 9.98
C THR A 300 -10.01 -6.18 9.39
N SER A 301 -10.22 -7.20 10.21
CA SER A 301 -10.87 -8.45 9.80
C SER A 301 -12.34 -8.23 9.46
N GLN A 302 -13.08 -7.47 10.27
CA GLN A 302 -14.48 -7.12 9.99
C GLN A 302 -14.61 -6.28 8.72
N ALA A 303 -13.78 -5.24 8.56
CA ALA A 303 -13.80 -4.38 7.40
C ALA A 303 -13.49 -5.15 6.10
N ASN A 304 -12.47 -6.01 6.10
CA ASN A 304 -12.14 -6.82 4.93
C ASN A 304 -13.23 -7.84 4.57
N ALA A 305 -13.88 -8.46 5.57
CA ALA A 305 -15.01 -9.34 5.33
C ALA A 305 -16.18 -8.58 4.68
N ALA A 306 -16.50 -7.39 5.21
CA ALA A 306 -17.56 -6.54 4.69
C ALA A 306 -17.32 -6.15 3.21
N HIS A 307 -16.12 -5.65 2.90
CA HIS A 307 -15.75 -5.26 1.53
C HIS A 307 -15.67 -6.45 0.57
N ALA A 308 -15.21 -7.61 1.04
CA ALA A 308 -15.17 -8.81 0.21
C ALA A 308 -16.58 -9.28 -0.18
N LEU A 309 -17.54 -9.25 0.76
CA LEU A 309 -18.94 -9.58 0.49
C LEU A 309 -19.60 -8.57 -0.44
N LEU A 310 -19.40 -7.27 -0.19
CA LEU A 310 -19.92 -6.22 -1.05
C LEU A 310 -19.38 -6.33 -2.49
N GLY A 311 -18.08 -6.59 -2.66
CA GLY A 311 -17.47 -6.81 -3.98
C GLY A 311 -17.98 -8.06 -4.72
N MET A 312 -18.58 -9.00 -3.99
CA MET A 312 -19.25 -10.19 -4.55
C MET A 312 -20.76 -9.98 -4.76
N ASN A 313 -21.24 -8.75 -4.58
CA ASN A 313 -22.64 -8.36 -4.63
C ASN A 313 -23.53 -9.08 -3.58
N GLU A 314 -22.94 -9.59 -2.49
CA GLU A 314 -23.63 -10.27 -1.41
C GLU A 314 -24.04 -9.26 -0.32
N SER A 315 -24.88 -8.28 -0.70
CA SER A 315 -25.23 -7.15 0.16
C SER A 315 -25.87 -7.58 1.50
N GLU A 316 -26.72 -8.61 1.50
CA GLU A 316 -27.36 -9.11 2.72
C GLU A 316 -26.33 -9.62 3.76
N ALA A 317 -25.34 -10.40 3.30
CA ALA A 317 -24.27 -10.89 4.17
C ALA A 317 -23.32 -9.77 4.61
N ALA A 318 -23.12 -8.74 3.78
CA ALA A 318 -22.14 -7.67 4.02
C ALA A 318 -22.54 -6.74 5.18
N GLU A 319 -23.84 -6.64 5.51
CA GLU A 319 -24.33 -5.71 6.54
C GLU A 319 -23.72 -5.98 7.93
N ALA A 320 -23.73 -7.24 8.38
CA ALA A 320 -23.29 -7.58 9.73
C ALA A 320 -21.81 -7.25 9.97
N PRO A 321 -20.86 -7.62 9.09
CA PRO A 321 -19.46 -7.20 9.22
C PRO A 321 -19.25 -5.68 9.16
N PHE A 322 -20.00 -4.94 8.34
CA PHE A 322 -19.93 -3.47 8.34
C PHE A 322 -20.37 -2.88 9.68
N ARG A 323 -21.48 -3.38 10.25
CA ARG A 323 -21.95 -2.94 11.57
C ARG A 323 -20.95 -3.29 12.67
N ALA A 324 -20.36 -4.48 12.62
CA ALA A 324 -19.30 -4.89 13.55
C ALA A 324 -18.07 -3.98 13.45
N ALA A 325 -17.63 -3.64 12.23
CA ALA A 325 -16.52 -2.71 12.02
C ALA A 325 -16.82 -1.32 12.60
N LEU A 326 -18.04 -0.79 12.43
CA LEU A 326 -18.45 0.49 13.03
C LEU A 326 -18.57 0.45 14.56
N ALA A 327 -18.90 -0.71 15.14
CA ALA A 327 -18.91 -0.87 16.59
C ALA A 327 -17.49 -0.81 17.19
N LEU A 328 -16.47 -1.18 16.40
CA LEU A 328 -15.07 -1.13 16.80
C LEU A 328 -14.43 0.24 16.55
N ARG A 329 -14.73 0.87 15.41
CA ARG A 329 -14.19 2.18 15.01
C ARG A 329 -15.18 3.00 14.19
N GLN A 330 -15.35 4.26 14.57
CA GLN A 330 -16.23 5.22 13.89
C GLN A 330 -15.46 6.35 13.20
N ASP A 331 -14.14 6.30 13.19
CA ASP A 331 -13.24 7.30 12.59
C ASP A 331 -12.82 6.93 11.15
N VAL A 332 -13.56 6.03 10.49
CA VAL A 332 -13.18 5.46 9.19
C VAL A 332 -14.33 5.59 8.18
N GLY A 333 -14.25 6.60 7.30
CA GLY A 333 -15.35 7.00 6.41
C GLY A 333 -15.81 5.93 5.42
N HIS A 334 -14.89 5.18 4.82
CA HIS A 334 -15.23 4.16 3.83
C HIS A 334 -16.07 2.98 4.40
N ILE A 335 -16.13 2.81 5.73
CA ILE A 335 -17.02 1.84 6.38
C ILE A 335 -18.46 2.35 6.41
N PHE A 336 -18.68 3.65 6.66
CA PHE A 336 -20.00 4.27 6.54
C PHE A 336 -20.49 4.25 5.08
N GLN A 337 -19.61 4.53 4.12
CA GLN A 337 -19.92 4.43 2.69
C GLN A 337 -20.36 3.00 2.33
N GLY A 338 -19.59 2.00 2.74
CA GLY A 338 -19.91 0.60 2.49
C GLY A 338 -21.24 0.16 3.10
N LEU A 339 -21.49 0.46 4.38
CA LEU A 339 -22.75 0.10 5.03
C LEU A 339 -23.96 0.79 4.39
N SER A 340 -23.85 2.08 4.08
CA SER A 340 -24.94 2.82 3.45
C SER A 340 -25.22 2.34 2.02
N LEU A 341 -24.20 1.98 1.25
CA LEU A 341 -24.37 1.34 -0.05
C LEU A 341 -25.08 -0.02 0.06
N VAL A 342 -24.67 -0.86 1.03
CA VAL A 342 -25.34 -2.13 1.32
C VAL A 342 -26.82 -1.92 1.63
N LEU A 343 -27.15 -0.97 2.52
CA LEU A 343 -28.53 -0.66 2.88
C LEU A 343 -29.34 -0.15 1.67
N ALA A 344 -28.73 0.69 0.82
CA ALA A 344 -29.38 1.17 -0.40
C ALA A 344 -29.66 0.01 -1.39
N ASN A 345 -28.71 -0.91 -1.58
CA ASN A 345 -28.90 -2.10 -2.43
C ASN A 345 -30.01 -3.03 -1.92
N LEU A 346 -30.22 -3.07 -0.59
CA LEU A 346 -31.31 -3.81 0.05
C LEU A 346 -32.64 -3.05 0.06
N GLY A 347 -32.73 -1.89 -0.61
CA GLY A 347 -33.94 -1.06 -0.67
C GLY A 347 -34.23 -0.28 0.61
N ARG A 348 -33.34 -0.31 1.62
CA ARG A 348 -33.48 0.36 2.92
C ARG A 348 -32.90 1.77 2.88
N LEU A 349 -33.34 2.54 1.88
CA LEU A 349 -32.80 3.87 1.57
C LEU A 349 -32.89 4.88 2.74
N PRO A 350 -33.97 4.94 3.55
CA PRO A 350 -34.00 5.80 4.73
C PRO A 350 -32.89 5.51 5.74
N GLU A 351 -32.56 4.23 5.96
CA GLU A 351 -31.47 3.84 6.86
C GLU A 351 -30.10 4.13 6.25
N ALA A 352 -29.95 3.95 4.92
CA ALA A 352 -28.73 4.31 4.22
C ALA A 352 -28.39 5.81 4.40
N VAL A 353 -29.40 6.68 4.27
CA VAL A 353 -29.26 8.13 4.52
C VAL A 353 -28.85 8.42 5.96
N GLN A 354 -29.46 7.75 6.96
CA GLN A 354 -29.06 7.92 8.36
C GLN A 354 -27.61 7.49 8.63
N VAL A 355 -27.16 6.40 8.02
CA VAL A 355 -25.77 5.94 8.11
C VAL A 355 -24.82 6.94 7.46
N GLY A 356 -25.16 7.46 6.27
CA GLY A 356 -24.38 8.51 5.59
C GLY A 356 -24.26 9.78 6.45
N GLN A 357 -25.37 10.24 7.02
CA GLN A 357 -25.40 11.41 7.91
C GLN A 357 -24.51 11.22 9.14
N ARG A 358 -24.63 10.06 9.81
CA ARG A 358 -23.76 9.70 10.94
C ARG A 358 -22.29 9.67 10.54
N GLY A 359 -21.98 9.16 9.35
CA GLY A 359 -20.63 9.10 8.83
C GLY A 359 -20.00 10.48 8.66
N VAL A 360 -20.69 11.41 8.01
CA VAL A 360 -20.21 12.79 7.82
C VAL A 360 -20.00 13.50 9.17
N GLY A 361 -20.86 13.24 10.16
CA GLY A 361 -20.68 13.75 11.52
C GLY A 361 -19.49 13.12 12.28
N ALA A 362 -19.22 11.82 12.08
CA ALA A 362 -18.16 11.10 12.77
C ALA A 362 -16.77 11.33 12.16
N VAL A 363 -16.69 11.60 10.85
CA VAL A 363 -15.44 11.81 10.12
C VAL A 363 -15.49 13.17 9.40
N PRO A 364 -15.44 14.29 10.15
CA PRO A 364 -15.52 15.61 9.56
C PRO A 364 -14.33 15.85 8.61
N GLY A 365 -14.62 16.37 7.42
CA GLY A 365 -13.59 16.68 6.41
C GLY A 365 -13.32 15.56 5.39
N ASP A 366 -13.91 14.37 5.54
CA ASP A 366 -13.88 13.34 4.50
C ASP A 366 -14.82 13.72 3.34
N LEU A 367 -14.27 14.36 2.30
CA LEU A 367 -15.03 14.83 1.14
C LEU A 367 -15.63 13.69 0.32
N ALA A 368 -14.97 12.53 0.28
CA ALA A 368 -15.50 11.37 -0.42
C ALA A 368 -16.76 10.84 0.29
N LEU A 369 -16.75 10.78 1.62
CA LEU A 369 -17.93 10.41 2.41
C LEU A 369 -19.04 11.45 2.30
N GLN A 370 -18.70 12.75 2.31
CA GLN A 370 -19.66 13.83 2.13
C GLN A 370 -20.35 13.77 0.75
N MET A 371 -19.57 13.53 -0.30
CA MET A 371 -20.08 13.33 -1.66
C MET A 371 -20.95 12.08 -1.77
N HIS A 372 -20.55 10.95 -1.16
CA HIS A 372 -21.38 9.75 -1.09
C HIS A 372 -22.71 10.00 -0.39
N TYR A 373 -22.70 10.76 0.72
CA TYR A 373 -23.92 11.16 1.40
C TYR A 373 -24.83 12.04 0.52
N GLY A 374 -24.27 12.99 -0.24
CA GLY A 374 -25.01 13.76 -1.24
C GLY A 374 -25.72 12.87 -2.28
N HIS A 375 -25.05 11.85 -2.80
CA HIS A 375 -25.68 10.90 -3.72
C HIS A 375 -26.80 10.07 -3.07
N LEU A 376 -26.64 9.64 -1.82
CA LEU A 376 -27.71 8.96 -1.07
C LEU A 376 -28.94 9.85 -0.88
N LEU A 377 -28.73 11.12 -0.57
CA LEU A 377 -29.81 12.11 -0.43
C LEU A 377 -30.54 12.31 -1.75
N LEU A 378 -29.81 12.43 -2.87
CA LEU A 378 -30.41 12.55 -4.19
C LEU A 378 -31.23 11.31 -4.55
N ASN A 379 -30.72 10.10 -4.31
CA ASN A 379 -31.46 8.85 -4.49
C ASN A 379 -32.73 8.80 -3.63
N ALA A 380 -32.68 9.39 -2.44
CA ALA A 380 -33.83 9.50 -1.53
C ALA A 380 -34.77 10.67 -1.85
N ALA A 381 -34.58 11.34 -3.00
CA ALA A 381 -35.31 12.54 -3.42
C ALA A 381 -35.24 13.72 -2.42
N LYS A 382 -34.23 13.74 -1.54
CA LYS A 382 -33.93 14.83 -0.60
C LYS A 382 -33.05 15.88 -1.28
N VAL A 383 -33.59 16.49 -2.33
CA VAL A 383 -32.85 17.32 -3.29
C VAL A 383 -32.14 18.51 -2.62
N ASN A 384 -32.81 19.24 -1.72
CA ASN A 384 -32.21 20.40 -1.05
C ASN A 384 -31.02 20.00 -0.16
N GLU A 385 -31.15 18.93 0.63
CA GLU A 385 -30.07 18.41 1.48
C GLU A 385 -28.89 17.94 0.62
N ALA A 386 -29.16 17.29 -0.53
CA ALA A 386 -28.11 16.86 -1.47
C ALA A 386 -27.33 18.06 -2.03
N GLU A 387 -28.01 19.15 -2.37
CA GLU A 387 -27.40 20.36 -2.90
C GLU A 387 -26.40 20.96 -1.91
N GLU A 388 -26.80 21.05 -0.63
CA GLU A 388 -25.94 21.51 0.46
C GLU A 388 -24.65 20.68 0.55
N GLN A 389 -24.75 19.35 0.43
CA GLN A 389 -23.58 18.48 0.51
C GLN A 389 -22.61 18.69 -0.67
N PHE A 390 -23.12 18.75 -1.90
CA PHE A 390 -22.26 18.96 -3.07
C PHE A 390 -21.64 20.35 -3.08
N ARG A 391 -22.38 21.41 -2.70
CA ARG A 391 -21.83 22.76 -2.58
C ARG A 391 -20.74 22.84 -1.51
N ALA A 392 -20.92 22.21 -0.36
CA ALA A 392 -19.89 22.17 0.69
C ALA A 392 -18.61 21.42 0.27
N VAL A 393 -18.70 20.44 -0.63
CA VAL A 393 -17.51 19.84 -1.26
C VAL A 393 -16.85 20.84 -2.22
N LEU A 394 -17.64 21.53 -3.05
CA LEU A 394 -17.15 22.52 -4.02
C LEU A 394 -16.54 23.77 -3.36
N GLU A 395 -16.96 24.13 -2.15
CA GLU A 395 -16.30 25.20 -1.37
C GLU A 395 -14.84 24.87 -1.05
N LYS A 396 -14.51 23.58 -0.89
CA LYS A 396 -13.15 23.11 -0.59
C LYS A 396 -12.39 22.70 -1.85
N GLU A 397 -13.10 22.10 -2.80
CA GLU A 397 -12.57 21.66 -4.09
C GLU A 397 -13.41 22.22 -5.25
N PRO A 398 -13.21 23.48 -5.65
CA PRO A 398 -14.04 24.14 -6.68
C PRO A 398 -14.03 23.43 -8.05
N ALA A 399 -12.94 22.73 -8.36
CA ALA A 399 -12.75 21.97 -9.60
C ALA A 399 -13.13 20.49 -9.48
N SER A 400 -13.79 20.08 -8.38
CA SER A 400 -14.20 18.69 -8.19
C SER A 400 -15.29 18.30 -9.18
N ARG A 401 -14.88 17.67 -10.30
CA ARG A 401 -15.77 17.20 -11.36
C ARG A 401 -16.90 16.32 -10.84
N GLN A 402 -16.61 15.46 -9.86
CA GLN A 402 -17.62 14.57 -9.28
C GLN A 402 -18.67 15.36 -8.49
N ALA A 403 -18.26 16.37 -7.72
CA ALA A 403 -19.20 17.23 -7.00
C ALA A 403 -19.99 18.15 -7.93
N LEU A 404 -19.36 18.69 -9.00
CA LEU A 404 -20.06 19.47 -10.04
C LEU A 404 -21.12 18.63 -10.75
N LEU A 405 -20.80 17.37 -11.09
CA LEU A 405 -21.75 16.45 -11.70
C LEU A 405 -22.90 16.10 -10.74
N GLY A 406 -22.59 15.83 -9.47
CA GLY A 406 -23.60 15.60 -8.42
C GLY A 406 -24.52 16.81 -8.21
N LEU A 407 -23.95 18.03 -8.22
CA LEU A 407 -24.69 19.29 -8.16
C LEU A 407 -25.58 19.47 -9.39
N SER A 408 -25.07 19.19 -10.59
CA SER A 408 -25.85 19.29 -11.83
C SER A 408 -27.06 18.34 -11.82
N HIS A 409 -26.88 17.08 -11.41
CA HIS A 409 -28.01 16.14 -11.24
C HIS A 409 -29.02 16.65 -10.20
N THR A 410 -28.53 17.17 -9.07
CA THR A 410 -29.37 17.72 -8.00
C THR A 410 -30.19 18.93 -8.49
N LEU A 411 -29.57 19.87 -9.19
CA LEU A 411 -30.23 21.06 -9.74
C LEU A 411 -31.27 20.68 -10.80
N ALA A 412 -30.98 19.68 -11.63
CA ALA A 412 -31.93 19.14 -12.60
C ALA A 412 -33.15 18.53 -11.89
N ALA A 413 -32.94 17.74 -10.83
CA ALA A 413 -34.00 17.15 -10.02
C ALA A 413 -34.86 18.22 -9.29
N ARG A 414 -34.25 19.34 -8.90
CA ARG A 414 -34.94 20.51 -8.32
C ARG A 414 -35.78 21.29 -9.34
N GLY A 415 -35.48 21.12 -10.64
CA GLY A 415 -36.07 21.90 -11.73
C GLY A 415 -35.31 23.17 -12.10
N SER A 416 -34.16 23.45 -11.47
CA SER A 416 -33.25 24.56 -11.81
C SER A 416 -32.43 24.24 -13.07
N ARG A 417 -33.11 24.16 -14.22
CA ARG A 417 -32.51 23.62 -15.46
C ARG A 417 -31.32 24.42 -15.99
N ALA A 418 -31.37 25.75 -15.91
CA ALA A 418 -30.27 26.61 -16.36
C ALA A 418 -29.00 26.40 -15.52
N GLU A 419 -29.14 26.39 -14.19
CA GLU A 419 -28.03 26.14 -13.27
C GLU A 419 -27.46 24.72 -13.44
N ALA A 420 -28.32 23.73 -13.71
CA ALA A 420 -27.88 22.37 -13.99
C ALA A 420 -27.00 22.28 -15.25
N ILE A 421 -27.35 23.01 -16.30
CA ILE A 421 -26.58 23.10 -17.54
C ILE A 421 -25.23 23.77 -17.30
N GLU A 422 -25.21 24.88 -16.56
CA GLU A 422 -23.95 25.57 -16.22
C GLU A 422 -23.02 24.69 -15.40
N ALA A 423 -23.54 23.97 -14.40
CA ALA A 423 -22.76 22.99 -13.64
C ALA A 423 -22.22 21.87 -14.54
N ALA A 424 -23.02 21.36 -15.49
CA ALA A 424 -22.58 20.34 -16.45
C ALA A 424 -21.52 20.87 -17.44
N ARG A 425 -21.63 22.11 -17.90
CA ARG A 425 -20.61 22.78 -18.71
C ARG A 425 -19.31 22.94 -17.93
N GLN A 426 -19.39 23.28 -16.64
CA GLN A 426 -18.23 23.37 -15.78
C GLN A 426 -17.53 22.01 -15.59
N VAL A 427 -18.28 20.90 -15.50
CA VAL A 427 -17.67 19.54 -15.48
C VAL A 427 -16.75 19.34 -16.69
N ILE A 428 -17.20 19.73 -17.89
CA ILE A 428 -16.41 19.63 -19.13
C ILE A 428 -15.21 20.57 -19.10
N ALA A 429 -15.41 21.83 -18.67
CA ALA A 429 -14.34 22.82 -18.57
C ALA A 429 -13.20 22.38 -17.64
N GLU A 430 -13.52 21.68 -16.55
CA GLU A 430 -12.55 21.09 -15.60
C GLU A 430 -11.94 19.76 -16.10
N GLY A 431 -12.07 19.43 -17.38
CA GLY A 431 -11.48 18.23 -18.00
C GLY A 431 -12.38 17.00 -17.96
N GLY A 432 -13.69 17.16 -17.74
CA GLY A 432 -14.73 16.13 -17.89
C GLY A 432 -14.99 15.78 -19.35
N THR A 433 -14.01 15.23 -20.05
CA THR A 433 -14.10 14.89 -21.48
C THR A 433 -14.41 13.41 -21.73
N ASP A 434 -14.94 12.70 -20.73
CA ASP A 434 -15.47 11.36 -20.93
C ASP A 434 -16.90 11.41 -21.47
N ALA A 435 -17.32 10.34 -22.13
CA ALA A 435 -18.60 10.31 -22.81
C ALA A 435 -19.81 10.46 -21.87
N GLY A 436 -19.66 10.14 -20.58
CA GLY A 436 -20.71 10.30 -19.57
C GLY A 436 -21.04 11.77 -19.30
N ALA A 437 -20.03 12.61 -19.17
CA ALA A 437 -20.20 14.05 -18.96
C ALA A 437 -20.90 14.73 -20.15
N PHE A 438 -20.46 14.44 -21.38
CA PHE A 438 -21.10 14.93 -22.59
C PHE A 438 -22.53 14.42 -22.73
N LEU A 439 -22.77 13.12 -22.49
CA LEU A 439 -24.10 12.53 -22.55
C LEU A 439 -25.07 13.24 -21.60
N TRP A 440 -24.65 13.52 -20.36
CA TRP A 440 -25.46 14.23 -19.38
C TRP A 440 -25.81 15.65 -19.82
N LEU A 441 -24.82 16.44 -20.27
CA LEU A 441 -25.07 17.80 -20.78
C LEU A 441 -26.03 17.79 -21.99
N GLY A 442 -25.80 16.91 -22.97
CA GLY A 442 -26.66 16.80 -24.14
C GLY A 442 -28.10 16.44 -23.78
N GLN A 443 -28.30 15.57 -22.78
CA GLN A 443 -29.62 15.23 -22.27
C GLN A 443 -30.32 16.42 -21.60
N LEU A 444 -29.59 17.21 -20.81
CA LEU A 444 -30.12 18.45 -20.21
C LEU A 444 -30.54 19.46 -21.27
N LEU A 445 -29.70 19.68 -22.30
CA LEU A 445 -29.99 20.57 -23.42
C LEU A 445 -31.24 20.14 -24.20
N LEU A 446 -31.39 18.85 -24.49
CA LEU A 446 -32.62 18.34 -25.09
C LEU A 446 -33.86 18.51 -24.21
N TYR A 447 -33.69 18.41 -22.88
CA TYR A 447 -34.78 18.54 -21.93
C TYR A 447 -35.28 19.99 -21.81
N VAL A 448 -34.38 20.98 -21.90
CA VAL A 448 -34.76 22.41 -21.92
C VAL A 448 -35.25 22.90 -23.28
N GLY A 449 -35.11 22.09 -24.34
CA GLY A 449 -35.58 22.44 -25.68
C GLY A 449 -34.52 23.13 -26.54
N GLU A 450 -33.24 22.92 -26.25
CA GLU A 450 -32.09 23.45 -27.01
C GLU A 450 -31.40 22.36 -27.85
N PRO A 451 -32.07 21.77 -28.87
CA PRO A 451 -31.51 20.66 -29.64
C PRO A 451 -30.32 21.06 -30.51
N ALA A 452 -30.22 22.32 -30.93
CA ALA A 452 -29.10 22.82 -31.73
C ALA A 452 -27.79 22.83 -30.94
N GLU A 453 -27.83 23.15 -29.64
CA GLU A 453 -26.68 23.06 -28.76
C GLU A 453 -26.38 21.61 -28.33
N ALA A 454 -27.41 20.77 -28.20
CA ALA A 454 -27.24 19.38 -27.80
C ALA A 454 -26.51 18.53 -28.85
N GLU A 455 -26.70 18.84 -30.13
CA GLU A 455 -26.13 18.09 -31.26
C GLU A 455 -24.60 17.96 -31.22
N PRO A 456 -23.80 19.06 -31.18
CA PRO A 456 -22.34 18.95 -31.09
C PRO A 456 -21.89 18.21 -29.82
N VAL A 457 -22.59 18.41 -28.69
CA VAL A 457 -22.28 17.73 -27.42
C VAL A 457 -22.47 16.21 -27.52
N PHE A 458 -23.53 15.73 -28.20
CA PHE A 458 -23.67 14.29 -28.43
C PHE A 458 -22.63 13.73 -29.42
N ARG A 459 -22.18 14.54 -30.39
CA ARG A 459 -21.06 14.13 -31.26
C ARG A 459 -19.77 13.99 -30.47
N ASP A 460 -19.50 14.87 -29.50
CA ASP A 460 -18.35 14.75 -28.60
C ASP A 460 -18.45 13.48 -27.72
N ALA A 461 -19.66 13.15 -27.22
CA ALA A 461 -19.89 11.90 -26.50
C ALA A 461 -19.55 10.67 -27.36
N LEU A 462 -19.92 10.68 -28.64
CA LEU A 462 -19.64 9.59 -29.58
C LEU A 462 -18.18 9.55 -30.03
N ALA A 463 -17.50 10.70 -30.11
CA ALA A 463 -16.07 10.75 -30.36
C ALA A 463 -15.29 10.12 -29.19
N ALA A 464 -15.72 10.36 -27.95
CA ALA A 464 -15.13 9.76 -26.75
C ALA A 464 -15.46 8.26 -26.62
N ALA A 465 -16.68 7.84 -27.00
CA ALA A 465 -17.09 6.44 -26.96
C ALA A 465 -18.10 6.12 -28.08
N PRO A 466 -17.63 5.55 -29.21
CA PRO A 466 -18.44 5.38 -30.41
C PRO A 466 -19.64 4.43 -30.30
N GLU A 467 -19.73 3.58 -29.27
CA GLU A 467 -20.79 2.56 -29.15
C GLU A 467 -21.82 2.89 -28.05
N ILE A 468 -21.85 4.12 -27.53
CA ILE A 468 -22.85 4.51 -26.53
C ILE A 468 -24.20 4.71 -27.20
N GLY A 469 -25.08 3.71 -27.08
CA GLY A 469 -26.43 3.75 -27.65
C GLY A 469 -27.27 4.94 -27.14
N ALA A 470 -27.13 5.35 -25.88
CA ALA A 470 -27.82 6.51 -25.33
C ALA A 470 -27.43 7.84 -26.01
N ALA A 471 -26.17 7.98 -26.44
CA ALA A 471 -25.69 9.15 -27.16
C ALA A 471 -26.24 9.18 -28.60
N HIS A 472 -26.35 8.02 -29.27
CA HIS A 472 -27.02 7.92 -30.57
C HIS A 472 -28.50 8.29 -30.48
N ILE A 473 -29.21 7.83 -29.44
CA ILE A 473 -30.61 8.23 -29.19
C ILE A 473 -30.71 9.75 -29.02
N GLY A 474 -29.81 10.34 -28.24
CA GLY A 474 -29.73 11.78 -28.01
C GLY A 474 -29.48 12.55 -29.31
N LEU A 475 -28.47 12.16 -30.08
CA LEU A 475 -28.10 12.79 -31.34
C LEU A 475 -29.22 12.69 -32.38
N ALA A 476 -29.85 11.52 -32.54
CA ALA A 476 -30.98 11.35 -33.45
C ALA A 476 -32.15 12.27 -33.09
N ARG A 477 -32.43 12.47 -31.79
CA ARG A 477 -33.48 13.39 -31.32
C ARG A 477 -33.11 14.86 -31.52
N ALA A 478 -31.83 15.21 -31.34
CA ALA A 478 -31.34 16.56 -31.61
C ALA A 478 -31.50 16.89 -33.11
N LEU A 479 -31.00 16.01 -33.99
CA LEU A 479 -31.09 16.15 -35.45
C LEU A 479 -32.55 16.17 -35.95
N GLU A 480 -33.42 15.33 -35.39
CA GLU A 480 -34.85 15.34 -35.70
C GLU A 480 -35.48 16.71 -35.39
N ARG A 481 -35.17 17.29 -34.22
CA ARG A 481 -35.72 18.58 -33.80
C ARG A 481 -35.10 19.78 -34.51
N THR A 482 -33.88 19.64 -35.05
CA THR A 482 -33.24 20.67 -35.89
C THR A 482 -33.56 20.50 -37.38
N GLY A 483 -34.35 19.49 -37.77
CA GLY A 483 -34.82 19.27 -39.14
C GLY A 483 -33.84 18.52 -40.05
N GLN A 484 -32.72 18.02 -39.51
CA GLN A 484 -31.71 17.23 -40.23
C GLN A 484 -32.14 15.76 -40.36
N LEU A 485 -33.29 15.54 -40.99
CA LEU A 485 -34.02 14.26 -40.94
C LEU A 485 -33.24 13.07 -41.54
N GLU A 486 -32.49 13.25 -42.62
CA GLU A 486 -31.74 12.15 -43.23
C GLU A 486 -30.57 11.68 -42.34
N GLU A 487 -29.88 12.61 -41.69
CA GLU A 487 -28.84 12.25 -40.72
C GLU A 487 -29.47 11.63 -39.47
N ALA A 488 -30.58 12.19 -38.99
CA ALA A 488 -31.34 11.63 -37.87
C ALA A 488 -31.73 10.17 -38.13
N ARG A 489 -32.17 9.82 -39.35
CA ARG A 489 -32.48 8.43 -39.75
C ARG A 489 -31.26 7.52 -39.68
N ARG A 490 -30.10 7.97 -40.17
CA ARG A 490 -28.85 7.19 -40.13
C ARG A 490 -28.41 6.93 -38.69
N VAL A 491 -28.41 7.97 -37.86
CA VAL A 491 -28.03 7.85 -36.44
C VAL A 491 -29.04 6.98 -35.69
N ALA A 492 -30.34 7.09 -35.98
CA ALA A 492 -31.38 6.23 -35.40
C ALA A 492 -31.23 4.75 -35.80
N ALA A 493 -30.82 4.47 -37.03
CA ALA A 493 -30.52 3.11 -37.47
C ALA A 493 -29.34 2.50 -36.71
N GLU A 494 -28.31 3.30 -36.43
CA GLU A 494 -27.18 2.86 -35.60
C GLU A 494 -27.60 2.65 -34.14
N ALA A 495 -28.44 3.54 -33.58
CA ALA A 495 -29.05 3.33 -32.27
C ALA A 495 -29.85 2.01 -32.22
N ALA A 496 -30.57 1.66 -33.29
CA ALA A 496 -31.33 0.41 -33.40
C ALA A 496 -30.44 -0.82 -33.55
N ARG A 497 -29.28 -0.69 -34.18
CA ARG A 497 -28.27 -1.75 -34.22
C ARG A 497 -27.71 -2.04 -32.83
N LEU A 498 -27.39 -0.99 -32.06
CA LEU A 498 -26.81 -1.09 -30.72
C LEU A 498 -27.85 -1.53 -29.67
N LEU A 499 -29.09 -1.06 -29.80
CA LEU A 499 -30.16 -1.24 -28.83
C LEU A 499 -31.49 -1.67 -29.51
N PRO A 500 -31.56 -2.89 -30.09
CA PRO A 500 -32.69 -3.32 -30.92
C PRO A 500 -34.03 -3.42 -30.17
N GLN A 501 -33.99 -3.57 -28.85
CA GLN A 501 -35.18 -3.70 -27.99
C GLN A 501 -35.51 -2.43 -27.20
N ASP A 502 -34.77 -1.33 -27.37
CA ASP A 502 -35.05 -0.11 -26.62
C ASP A 502 -36.31 0.60 -27.18
N PRO A 503 -37.35 0.82 -26.36
CA PRO A 503 -38.60 1.43 -26.81
C PRO A 503 -38.43 2.85 -27.38
N LYS A 504 -37.46 3.62 -26.88
CA LYS A 504 -37.18 4.98 -27.38
C LYS A 504 -36.61 4.91 -28.79
N VAL A 505 -35.75 3.93 -29.06
CA VAL A 505 -35.17 3.70 -30.38
C VAL A 505 -36.25 3.28 -31.37
N GLN A 506 -37.11 2.33 -30.99
CA GLN A 506 -38.22 1.88 -31.83
C GLN A 506 -39.19 3.03 -32.15
N ALA A 507 -39.48 3.88 -31.17
CA ALA A 507 -40.31 5.07 -31.38
C ALA A 507 -39.67 6.08 -32.35
N ILE A 508 -38.36 6.33 -32.23
CA ILE A 508 -37.62 7.21 -33.15
C ILE A 508 -37.59 6.61 -34.56
N ALA A 509 -37.26 5.32 -34.70
CA ALA A 509 -37.21 4.63 -35.99
C ALA A 509 -38.58 4.57 -36.68
N SER A 510 -39.66 4.36 -35.92
CA SER A 510 -41.03 4.35 -36.45
C SER A 510 -41.46 5.72 -36.95
N ARG A 511 -41.06 6.79 -36.26
CA ARG A 511 -41.40 8.17 -36.63
C ARG A 511 -40.56 8.69 -37.80
N LEU A 512 -39.26 8.39 -37.81
CA LEU A 512 -38.35 8.87 -38.85
C LEU A 512 -38.38 8.00 -40.11
N GLY A 513 -38.67 6.71 -40.00
CA GLY A 513 -38.56 5.74 -41.09
C GLY A 513 -37.11 5.34 -41.39
N PRO A 514 -36.88 4.41 -42.35
CA PRO A 514 -35.53 4.00 -42.73
C PRO A 514 -34.77 5.15 -43.41
N PRO A 515 -33.42 5.18 -43.34
CA PRO A 515 -32.60 6.11 -44.12
C PRO A 515 -32.96 6.03 -45.60
N SER A 516 -32.98 7.18 -46.30
CA SER A 516 -33.18 7.14 -47.75
C SER A 516 -32.10 6.27 -48.40
N ARG A 517 -32.51 5.39 -49.32
CA ARG A 517 -31.58 4.69 -50.21
C ARG A 517 -31.04 5.71 -51.20
N ALA A 518 -30.08 6.52 -50.77
CA ALA A 518 -29.32 7.34 -51.71
C ALA A 518 -28.50 6.39 -52.59
N THR A 519 -28.88 6.26 -53.87
CA THR A 519 -27.98 5.75 -54.89
C THR A 519 -26.74 6.67 -54.95
N PRO A 520 -25.53 6.12 -55.14
CA PRO A 520 -24.29 6.90 -55.13
C PRO A 520 -24.11 7.74 -56.41
N GLU A 521 -25.11 8.54 -56.78
CA GLU A 521 -25.08 9.37 -58.00
C GLU A 521 -25.58 10.81 -57.83
N GLN A 522 -26.00 11.25 -56.65
CA GLN A 522 -26.49 12.64 -56.47
C GLN A 522 -25.68 13.50 -55.50
N ALA A 523 -24.44 13.11 -55.19
CA ALA A 523 -23.58 13.85 -54.26
C ALA A 523 -22.18 14.16 -54.82
N VAL A 524 -22.06 14.56 -56.08
CA VAL A 524 -20.93 15.37 -56.61
C VAL A 524 -21.52 16.09 -57.84
N VAL A 525 -21.58 17.43 -58.00
CA VAL A 525 -20.46 18.31 -58.35
C VAL A 525 -20.96 19.77 -58.26
N GLN A 526 -20.60 20.51 -57.20
CA GLN A 526 -20.27 21.93 -57.36
C GLN A 526 -18.75 22.02 -57.48
N ALA A 527 -18.22 21.66 -58.66
CA ALA A 527 -16.81 21.90 -58.98
C ALA A 527 -16.64 23.28 -59.61
N SER A 528 -15.78 24.05 -58.96
CA SER A 528 -15.14 25.29 -59.39
C SER A 528 -14.83 25.34 -60.91
N PRO A 529 -14.98 26.51 -61.56
CA PRO A 529 -14.64 26.74 -62.98
C PRO A 529 -13.24 26.29 -63.39
N VAL A 530 -12.31 26.20 -62.44
CA VAL A 530 -10.89 25.89 -62.67
C VAL A 530 -10.69 24.46 -63.22
N ARG A 531 -11.55 23.49 -62.84
CA ARG A 531 -11.44 22.11 -63.33
C ARG A 531 -11.96 21.92 -64.76
N ARG A 532 -12.93 22.75 -65.18
CA ARG A 532 -13.44 22.77 -66.57
C ARG A 532 -12.41 23.33 -67.54
N TRP A 533 -11.58 24.27 -67.09
CA TRP A 533 -10.47 24.80 -67.88
C TRP A 533 -9.33 23.77 -68.04
N LEU A 534 -8.93 23.09 -66.95
CA LEU A 534 -7.86 22.08 -67.01
C LEU A 534 -8.23 20.88 -67.89
N HIS A 535 -9.48 20.41 -67.85
CA HIS A 535 -9.93 19.30 -68.71
C HIS A 535 -10.02 19.70 -70.19
N ALA A 536 -10.33 20.95 -70.51
CA ALA A 536 -10.33 21.45 -71.89
C ALA A 536 -8.91 21.73 -72.44
N PHE A 537 -7.93 22.01 -71.57
CA PHE A 537 -6.54 22.28 -71.96
C PHE A 537 -5.75 21.02 -72.33
N PHE A 538 -6.05 19.87 -71.71
CA PHE A 538 -5.33 18.61 -71.95
C PHE A 538 -6.04 17.65 -72.94
N SER A 539 -7.14 18.06 -73.57
CA SER A 539 -7.95 17.18 -74.45
C SER A 539 -7.94 17.60 -75.94
N ARG A 540 -6.93 18.34 -76.41
CA ARG A 540 -6.76 18.62 -77.85
C ARG A 540 -5.47 17.98 -78.38
N ASP A 541 -5.70 17.06 -79.31
CA ASP A 541 -4.91 16.58 -80.45
C ASP A 541 -3.56 15.89 -80.17
N ASP A 542 -3.47 14.59 -80.53
CA ASP A 542 -2.96 14.19 -81.85
C ASP A 542 -3.29 12.71 -82.16
N ASP A 543 -3.75 12.49 -83.39
CA ASP A 543 -4.14 11.27 -84.15
C ASP A 543 -5.53 10.62 -83.97
#